data_AF-A0A642C7A3-F1
#
_entry.id   AF-A0A642C7A3-F1
#
_cell.length_a   1.000
_cell.length_b   1.000
_cell.length_c   1.000
_cell.angle_alpha   90.00
_cell.angle_beta   90.00
_cell.angle_gamma   90.00
#
_symmetry.space_group_name_H-M   'P 1'
#
loop_
_entity.id
_entity.type
_entity.pdbx_description
1 polymer ?
#
loop_
_entity_poly.entity_id
_entity_poly.type
_entity_poly.pdbx_seq_one_letter_code
_entity_poly.pdbx_strand_id
1 'polypeptide(L)'
;MKNIFFICICALFAFTGCTDDDDELLANGDTNINLLPNPQPNGVINEKLFEVINLDYPGLEKVKEYYEANEYYYAAHELLKYYRNRSDISNPNINLINPSITTFDQNIADQALEHRFYVRNFKEKEENGKEVYYLFDKDKKIDWTYIPAEITDQEFKSQTHRHQWMLPQAKAYRVNQNEKYIQSWIEVYSDWLNTFPCPEGTVSKDAVQWYGLQPAERVLDQIDIMPHFIQSTNFTPQWLSTFLVAFANEVECIRNN
;
A
#
# COMPACT_ATOMS: atom_id res chain seq x y z
N MET A 1 -81.88 -2.06 -35.87
CA MET A 1 -82.73 -2.59 -34.79
C MET A 1 -82.21 -3.95 -34.37
N LYS A 2 -81.95 -4.12 -33.05
CA LYS A 2 -81.89 -5.38 -32.27
C LYS A 2 -80.70 -6.32 -32.58
N ASN A 3 -79.70 -6.41 -31.68
CA ASN A 3 -79.60 -7.34 -30.52
C ASN A 3 -79.05 -8.71 -30.98
N ILE A 4 -78.06 -9.42 -30.40
CA ILE A 4 -77.71 -9.78 -29.01
C ILE A 4 -76.38 -10.60 -29.11
N PHE A 5 -75.33 -10.31 -28.34
CA PHE A 5 -74.77 -11.12 -27.22
C PHE A 5 -74.66 -12.66 -27.43
N PHE A 6 -73.45 -13.24 -27.38
CA PHE A 6 -73.08 -14.29 -26.39
C PHE A 6 -71.58 -14.67 -26.41
N ILE A 7 -71.11 -15.00 -25.21
CA ILE A 7 -69.78 -15.39 -24.74
C ILE A 7 -69.45 -16.85 -25.13
N CYS A 8 -68.19 -17.20 -25.40
CA CYS A 8 -67.54 -18.37 -24.77
C CYS A 8 -66.03 -18.49 -25.04
N ILE A 9 -65.33 -18.69 -23.93
CA ILE A 9 -63.93 -19.07 -23.71
C ILE A 9 -63.66 -20.47 -24.28
N CYS A 10 -62.46 -20.72 -24.83
CA CYS A 10 -61.73 -21.97 -24.63
C CYS A 10 -60.27 -21.82 -25.05
N ALA A 11 -59.37 -21.98 -24.08
CA ALA A 11 -57.93 -22.06 -24.25
C ALA A 11 -57.52 -23.40 -24.88
N LEU A 12 -56.44 -23.39 -25.68
CA LEU A 12 -55.64 -24.56 -26.00
C LEU A 12 -54.15 -24.17 -25.96
N PHE A 13 -53.46 -24.76 -24.99
CA PHE A 13 -51.99 -24.80 -24.90
C PHE A 13 -51.44 -25.80 -25.91
N ALA A 14 -50.31 -25.49 -26.57
CA ALA A 14 -49.20 -26.43 -26.77
C ALA A 14 -47.95 -25.76 -27.41
N PHE A 15 -46.89 -25.75 -26.60
CA PHE A 15 -45.47 -26.01 -26.92
C PHE A 15 -44.68 -25.21 -27.98
N THR A 16 -43.70 -24.49 -27.43
CA THR A 16 -42.26 -24.44 -27.80
C THR A 16 -41.83 -23.78 -29.11
N GLY A 17 -41.15 -22.66 -28.95
CA GLY A 17 -40.14 -22.14 -29.87
C GLY A 17 -39.37 -21.03 -29.17
N CYS A 18 -38.28 -21.37 -28.49
CA CYS A 18 -37.24 -20.42 -28.12
C CYS A 18 -36.57 -19.91 -29.40
N THR A 19 -36.43 -18.61 -29.55
CA THR A 19 -35.24 -17.98 -30.12
C THR A 19 -35.07 -16.65 -29.41
N ASP A 20 -34.12 -16.64 -28.47
CA ASP A 20 -33.52 -15.42 -27.93
C ASP A 20 -32.75 -14.75 -29.07
N ASP A 21 -33.14 -13.53 -29.44
CA ASP A 21 -32.28 -12.59 -30.14
C ASP A 21 -31.61 -11.75 -29.05
N ASP A 22 -30.41 -12.15 -28.63
CA ASP A 22 -29.49 -11.24 -27.93
C ASP A 22 -28.20 -11.15 -28.76
N ASP A 23 -27.91 -9.91 -29.12
CA ASP A 23 -26.94 -9.46 -30.10
C ASP A 23 -25.52 -10.02 -29.87
N GLU A 24 -25.06 -10.79 -30.85
CA GLU A 24 -23.64 -11.03 -31.07
C GLU A 24 -23.02 -9.78 -31.72
N LEU A 25 -22.52 -8.86 -30.90
CA LEU A 25 -21.59 -7.81 -31.35
C LEU A 25 -20.19 -8.07 -30.79
N LEU A 26 -19.54 -9.09 -31.36
CA LEU A 26 -18.08 -9.18 -31.38
C LEU A 26 -17.54 -8.23 -32.46
N ALA A 27 -17.16 -7.03 -32.05
CA ALA A 27 -16.25 -6.19 -32.82
C ALA A 27 -14.87 -6.18 -32.13
N ASN A 28 -13.96 -6.97 -32.67
CA ASN A 28 -12.53 -6.85 -32.42
C ASN A 28 -12.04 -5.49 -32.96
N GLY A 29 -11.42 -4.68 -32.11
CA GLY A 29 -10.72 -3.47 -32.51
C GLY A 29 -10.41 -2.55 -31.32
N ASP A 30 -9.22 -2.73 -30.74
CA ASP A 30 -8.51 -1.77 -29.88
C ASP A 30 -9.37 -0.94 -28.90
N THR A 31 -9.66 -1.52 -27.73
CA THR A 31 -10.32 -0.80 -26.63
C THR A 31 -9.44 -0.79 -25.39
N ASN A 32 -8.41 0.06 -25.42
CA ASN A 32 -7.87 0.67 -24.19
C ASN A 32 -8.94 1.63 -23.62
N ILE A 33 -10.12 1.11 -23.30
CA ILE A 33 -11.10 1.85 -22.51
C ILE A 33 -10.49 1.89 -21.11
N ASN A 34 -9.98 3.06 -20.73
CA ASN A 34 -9.70 3.39 -19.32
C ASN A 34 -11.04 3.28 -18.56
N LEU A 35 -11.43 2.06 -18.20
CA LEU A 35 -12.53 1.83 -17.28
C LEU A 35 -12.08 2.36 -15.94
N LEU A 36 -12.72 3.45 -15.50
CA LEU A 36 -12.57 3.95 -14.15
C LEU A 36 -12.89 2.79 -13.18
N PRO A 37 -12.15 2.67 -12.07
CA PRO A 37 -12.48 1.68 -11.05
C PRO A 37 -13.89 1.93 -10.50
N ASN A 38 -14.49 0.93 -9.87
CA ASN A 38 -15.76 1.15 -9.17
C ASN A 38 -15.60 2.26 -8.11
N PRO A 39 -16.52 3.24 -8.05
CA PRO A 39 -16.43 4.33 -7.10
C PRO A 39 -16.37 3.81 -5.67
N GLN A 40 -15.59 4.49 -4.83
CA GLN A 40 -15.55 4.26 -3.39
C GLN A 40 -15.92 5.54 -2.65
N PRO A 41 -16.47 5.45 -1.42
CA PRO A 41 -16.75 6.64 -0.62
C PRO A 41 -15.47 7.43 -0.33
N ASN A 42 -15.54 8.77 -0.36
CA ASN A 42 -14.37 9.63 -0.11
C ASN A 42 -13.63 9.32 1.20
N GLY A 43 -14.35 8.90 2.25
CA GLY A 43 -13.78 8.59 3.56
C GLY A 43 -12.78 7.44 3.59
N VAL A 44 -12.59 6.69 2.48
CA VAL A 44 -11.52 5.69 2.37
C VAL A 44 -10.16 6.29 2.02
N ILE A 45 -10.14 7.54 1.56
CA ILE A 45 -8.92 8.29 1.21
C ILE A 45 -8.55 9.18 2.39
N ASN A 46 -7.26 9.18 2.74
CA ASN A 46 -6.74 10.18 3.66
C ASN A 46 -6.73 11.55 2.97
N GLU A 47 -7.71 12.40 3.30
CA GLU A 47 -7.93 13.69 2.62
C GLU A 47 -6.72 14.64 2.71
N LYS A 48 -5.89 14.51 3.77
CA LYS A 48 -4.62 15.25 3.90
C LYS A 48 -3.66 15.00 2.74
N LEU A 49 -3.85 13.94 1.95
CA LEU A 49 -3.11 13.70 0.71
C LEU A 49 -3.08 14.94 -0.18
N PHE A 50 -4.22 15.62 -0.32
CA PHE A 50 -4.36 16.77 -1.22
C PHE A 50 -3.77 18.06 -0.63
N GLU A 51 -3.42 18.07 0.66
CA GLU A 51 -2.70 19.17 1.31
C GLU A 51 -1.17 19.03 1.17
N VAL A 52 -0.67 17.78 1.10
CA VAL A 52 0.78 17.49 1.02
C VAL A 52 1.30 17.35 -0.41
N ILE A 53 0.42 17.37 -1.40
CA ILE A 53 0.75 17.28 -2.83
C ILE A 53 0.41 18.61 -3.51
N ASN A 54 1.35 19.13 -4.30
CA ASN A 54 1.08 20.24 -5.21
C ASN A 54 0.24 19.75 -6.40
N LEU A 55 -1.08 19.99 -6.37
CA LEU A 55 -1.99 19.60 -7.45
C LEU A 55 -1.80 20.38 -8.76
N ASP A 56 -1.05 21.48 -8.74
CA ASP A 56 -0.64 22.21 -9.94
C ASP A 56 0.64 21.65 -10.59
N TYR A 57 1.19 20.55 -10.06
CA TYR A 57 2.37 19.91 -10.65
C TYR A 57 2.04 19.31 -12.03
N PRO A 58 2.88 19.53 -13.06
CA PRO A 58 2.63 18.99 -14.40
C PRO A 58 2.41 17.47 -14.40
N GLY A 59 1.33 17.02 -15.04
CA GLY A 59 0.91 15.61 -15.07
C GLY A 59 -0.12 15.22 -14.01
N LEU A 60 -0.49 16.14 -13.10
CA LEU A 60 -1.53 15.93 -12.07
C LEU A 60 -2.86 16.61 -12.42
N GLU A 61 -3.07 17.05 -13.66
CA GLU A 61 -4.24 17.83 -14.06
C GLU A 61 -5.56 17.08 -13.76
N LYS A 62 -5.59 15.77 -14.03
CA LYS A 62 -6.75 14.92 -13.71
C LYS A 62 -6.95 14.71 -12.22
N VAL A 63 -5.86 14.66 -11.45
CA VAL A 63 -5.94 14.54 -9.98
C VAL A 63 -6.63 15.79 -9.43
N LYS A 64 -6.22 16.96 -9.91
CA LYS A 64 -6.82 18.24 -9.55
C LYS A 64 -8.30 18.31 -9.95
N GLU A 65 -8.63 17.95 -11.18
CA GLU A 65 -10.01 17.91 -11.68
C GLU A 65 -10.94 17.05 -10.80
N TYR A 66 -10.53 15.82 -10.50
CA TYR A 66 -11.31 14.92 -9.64
C TYR A 66 -11.41 15.42 -8.19
N TYR A 67 -10.34 16.01 -7.66
CA TYR A 67 -10.36 16.58 -6.31
C TYR A 67 -11.35 17.76 -6.22
N GLU A 68 -11.32 18.69 -7.17
CA GLU A 68 -12.23 19.84 -7.22
C GLU A 68 -13.70 19.42 -7.42
N ALA A 69 -13.94 18.27 -8.04
CA ALA A 69 -15.25 17.65 -8.18
C ALA A 69 -15.72 16.88 -6.92
N ASN A 70 -14.93 16.86 -5.84
CA ASN A 70 -15.16 16.04 -4.63
C ASN A 70 -15.17 14.52 -4.90
N GLU A 71 -14.42 14.04 -5.89
CA GLU A 71 -14.29 12.62 -6.24
C GLU A 71 -12.92 12.07 -5.78
N TYR A 72 -12.71 12.03 -4.46
CA TYR A 72 -11.38 11.81 -3.88
C TYR A 72 -10.77 10.45 -4.24
N TYR A 73 -11.60 9.41 -4.37
CA TYR A 73 -11.12 8.10 -4.77
C TYR A 73 -10.55 8.11 -6.21
N TYR A 74 -11.21 8.81 -7.14
CA TYR A 74 -10.71 8.95 -8.51
C TYR A 74 -9.49 9.85 -8.59
N ALA A 75 -9.43 10.91 -7.78
CA ALA A 75 -8.24 11.74 -7.67
C ALA A 75 -7.03 10.92 -7.19
N ALA A 76 -7.17 10.15 -6.10
CA ALA A 76 -6.11 9.27 -5.62
C ALA A 76 -5.77 8.15 -6.61
N HIS A 77 -6.74 7.66 -7.38
CA HIS A 77 -6.52 6.67 -8.43
C HIS A 77 -5.68 7.23 -9.60
N GLU A 78 -6.01 8.41 -10.10
CA GLU A 78 -5.20 9.08 -11.13
C GLU A 78 -3.81 9.47 -10.60
N LEU A 79 -3.68 9.80 -9.31
CA LEU A 79 -2.37 10.04 -8.70
C LEU A 79 -1.53 8.75 -8.65
N LEU A 80 -2.14 7.61 -8.29
CA LEU A 80 -1.46 6.32 -8.35
C LEU A 80 -1.03 5.97 -9.78
N LYS A 81 -1.89 6.22 -10.75
CA LYS A 81 -1.59 6.04 -12.17
C LYS A 81 -0.44 6.95 -12.61
N TYR A 82 -0.40 8.20 -12.17
CA TYR A 82 0.73 9.10 -12.40
C TYR A 82 2.03 8.48 -11.86
N TYR A 83 2.08 8.08 -10.58
CA TYR A 83 3.29 7.50 -9.99
C TYR A 83 3.71 6.17 -10.64
N ARG A 84 2.77 5.36 -11.14
CA ARG A 84 3.08 4.12 -11.87
C ARG A 84 3.70 4.37 -13.25
N ASN A 85 3.43 5.51 -13.88
CA ASN A 85 3.81 5.79 -15.26
C ASN A 85 4.86 6.91 -15.39
N ARG A 86 5.17 7.65 -14.32
CA ARG A 86 6.21 8.68 -14.34
C ARG A 86 7.56 8.06 -14.70
N SER A 87 8.36 8.77 -15.50
CA SER A 87 9.66 8.30 -15.99
C SER A 87 10.76 9.37 -15.94
N ASP A 88 10.39 10.57 -15.50
CA ASP A 88 11.23 11.75 -15.33
C ASP A 88 12.07 11.71 -14.04
N ILE A 89 11.74 10.80 -13.11
CA ILE A 89 12.46 10.62 -11.84
C ILE A 89 13.22 9.30 -11.86
N SER A 90 14.53 9.36 -11.65
CA SER A 90 15.42 8.20 -11.51
C SER A 90 16.05 8.17 -10.13
N ASN A 91 15.95 7.04 -9.46
CA ASN A 91 16.65 6.78 -8.20
C ASN A 91 17.81 5.80 -8.48
N PRO A 92 19.09 6.24 -8.37
CA PRO A 92 20.24 5.41 -8.70
C PRO A 92 20.48 4.26 -7.70
N ASN A 93 19.84 4.29 -6.53
CA ASN A 93 19.98 3.25 -5.51
C ASN A 93 19.18 1.98 -5.82
N ILE A 94 18.22 2.05 -6.76
CA ILE A 94 17.31 0.94 -7.07
C ILE A 94 17.52 0.43 -8.51
N ASN A 95 17.41 -0.88 -8.70
CA ASN A 95 17.40 -1.50 -10.02
C ASN A 95 16.12 -2.32 -10.20
N LEU A 96 15.12 -1.70 -10.85
CA LEU A 96 13.84 -2.35 -11.12
C LEU A 96 13.85 -3.19 -12.42
N ILE A 97 14.85 -3.03 -13.28
CA ILE A 97 14.95 -3.71 -14.59
C ILE A 97 15.50 -5.13 -14.40
N ASN A 98 16.55 -5.27 -13.60
CA ASN A 98 17.15 -6.55 -13.25
C ASN A 98 17.24 -6.66 -11.72
N PRO A 99 16.10 -6.90 -11.05
CA PRO A 99 16.07 -6.94 -9.60
C PRO A 99 16.86 -8.14 -9.08
N SER A 100 17.54 -7.95 -7.95
CA SER A 100 18.23 -9.03 -7.25
C SER A 100 18.05 -8.86 -5.74
N ILE A 101 18.17 -9.96 -5.03
CA ILE A 101 18.13 -9.99 -3.57
C ILE A 101 19.21 -10.95 -3.07
N THR A 102 19.89 -10.54 -2.00
CA THR A 102 20.91 -11.39 -1.37
C THR A 102 20.23 -12.45 -0.49
N THR A 103 20.94 -13.53 -0.16
CA THR A 103 20.42 -14.55 0.77
C THR A 103 20.15 -13.96 2.17
N PHE A 104 20.91 -12.94 2.56
CA PHE A 104 20.73 -12.21 3.81
C PHE A 104 19.44 -11.37 3.80
N ASP A 105 19.23 -10.54 2.77
CA ASP A 105 18.01 -9.74 2.61
C ASP A 105 16.78 -10.65 2.49
N GLN A 106 16.89 -11.78 1.77
CA GLN A 106 15.80 -12.75 1.66
C GLN A 106 15.44 -13.37 3.02
N ASN A 107 16.44 -13.69 3.86
CA ASN A 107 16.20 -14.18 5.22
C ASN A 107 15.47 -13.16 6.09
N ILE A 108 15.82 -11.88 5.99
CA ILE A 108 15.12 -10.78 6.66
C ILE A 108 13.67 -10.68 6.18
N ALA A 109 13.48 -10.66 4.87
CA ALA A 109 12.16 -10.52 4.26
C ALA A 109 11.20 -11.65 4.66
N ASP A 110 11.70 -12.89 4.68
CA ASP A 110 10.89 -14.07 5.02
C ASP A 110 10.53 -14.13 6.50
N GLN A 111 11.47 -13.83 7.40
CA GLN A 111 11.20 -13.82 8.84
C GLN A 111 10.24 -12.70 9.26
N ALA A 112 10.29 -11.55 8.58
CA ALA A 112 9.37 -10.45 8.84
C ALA A 112 7.90 -10.80 8.56
N LEU A 113 7.62 -11.83 7.74
CA LEU A 113 6.25 -12.36 7.53
C LEU A 113 5.65 -13.00 8.78
N GLU A 114 6.51 -13.37 9.75
CA GLU A 114 6.13 -13.96 11.04
C GLU A 114 6.43 -12.98 12.20
N HIS A 115 6.51 -11.68 11.91
CA HIS A 115 6.85 -10.62 12.86
C HIS A 115 8.18 -10.84 13.61
N ARG A 116 9.12 -11.52 12.94
CA ARG A 116 10.51 -11.62 13.38
C ARG A 116 11.32 -10.55 12.69
N PHE A 117 11.42 -9.41 13.36
CA PHE A 117 11.94 -8.19 12.74
C PHE A 117 13.45 -8.06 12.90
N TYR A 118 14.11 -7.74 11.79
CA TYR A 118 15.53 -7.44 11.77
C TYR A 118 15.81 -6.11 12.47
N VAL A 119 16.69 -6.16 13.47
CA VAL A 119 17.28 -5.00 14.13
C VAL A 119 18.79 -5.17 14.03
N ARG A 120 19.47 -4.29 13.31
CA ARG A 120 20.88 -4.44 12.97
C ARG A 120 21.73 -4.67 14.21
N ASN A 121 22.62 -5.66 14.11
CA ASN A 121 23.50 -6.16 15.17
C ASN A 121 22.81 -6.95 16.29
N PHE A 122 21.50 -7.18 16.21
CA PHE A 122 20.75 -7.96 17.19
C PHE A 122 20.06 -9.17 16.53
N LYS A 123 20.30 -10.35 17.09
CA LYS A 123 19.66 -11.60 16.69
C LYS A 123 19.31 -12.42 17.92
N GLU A 124 18.21 -13.16 17.86
CA GLU A 124 17.79 -14.06 18.94
C GLU A 124 18.74 -15.25 19.03
N LYS A 125 19.07 -15.83 17.88
CA LYS A 125 19.96 -16.99 17.76
C LYS A 125 20.47 -17.14 16.32
N GLU A 126 21.31 -18.13 16.11
CA GLU A 126 21.74 -18.57 14.79
C GLU A 126 21.41 -20.06 14.62
N GLU A 127 20.82 -20.42 13.49
CA GLU A 127 20.41 -21.78 13.18
C GLU A 127 20.86 -22.12 11.75
N ASN A 128 21.66 -23.18 11.60
CA ASN A 128 22.23 -23.60 10.30
C ASN A 128 22.96 -22.47 9.54
N GLY A 129 23.68 -21.60 10.26
CA GLY A 129 24.41 -20.47 9.67
C GLY A 129 23.51 -19.32 9.19
N LYS A 130 22.24 -19.30 9.58
CA LYS A 130 21.30 -18.19 9.34
C LYS A 130 20.90 -17.54 10.65
N GLU A 131 20.84 -16.22 10.65
CA GLU A 131 20.36 -15.46 11.79
C GLU A 131 18.85 -15.64 11.94
N VAL A 132 18.40 -15.84 13.17
CA VAL A 132 16.98 -15.83 13.55
C VAL A 132 16.74 -14.57 14.38
N TYR A 133 15.77 -13.76 13.94
CA TYR A 133 15.45 -12.48 14.58
C TYR A 133 14.36 -12.66 15.63
N TYR A 134 14.33 -11.71 16.57
CA TYR A 134 13.40 -11.73 17.68
C TYR A 134 11.95 -11.60 17.21
N LEU A 135 11.07 -12.39 17.82
CA LEU A 135 9.62 -12.37 17.58
C LEU A 135 8.98 -11.22 18.38
N PHE A 136 8.24 -10.36 17.69
CA PHE A 136 7.54 -9.22 18.31
C PHE A 136 6.07 -9.52 18.66
N ASP A 137 5.57 -10.71 18.35
CA ASP A 137 4.18 -11.07 18.65
C ASP A 137 3.92 -11.27 20.14
N LYS A 138 2.86 -10.64 20.63
CA LYS A 138 2.26 -10.85 21.93
C LYS A 138 0.74 -10.78 21.82
N ASP A 139 0.06 -11.82 22.27
CA ASP A 139 -1.42 -11.91 22.22
C ASP A 139 -2.01 -11.67 20.82
N LYS A 140 -1.32 -12.16 19.77
CA LYS A 140 -1.67 -11.98 18.34
C LYS A 140 -1.61 -10.53 17.85
N LYS A 141 -0.78 -9.70 18.46
CA LYS A 141 -0.49 -8.32 18.06
C LYS A 141 1.00 -8.07 18.10
N ILE A 142 1.46 -7.10 17.32
CA ILE A 142 2.85 -6.64 17.36
C ILE A 142 3.06 -5.83 18.66
N ASP A 143 3.97 -6.29 19.52
CA ASP A 143 4.40 -5.58 20.71
C ASP A 143 5.60 -4.68 20.39
N TRP A 144 5.33 -3.46 19.95
CA TRP A 144 6.38 -2.45 19.69
C TRP A 144 7.18 -2.04 20.94
N THR A 145 6.75 -2.44 22.14
CA THR A 145 7.47 -2.20 23.40
C THR A 145 8.36 -3.36 23.81
N TYR A 146 8.34 -4.45 23.05
CA TYR A 146 9.16 -5.62 23.31
C TYR A 146 10.65 -5.29 23.26
N ILE A 147 11.34 -5.69 24.33
CA ILE A 147 12.80 -5.68 24.44
C ILE A 147 13.20 -7.01 25.06
N PRO A 148 14.06 -7.81 24.40
CA PRO A 148 14.61 -9.03 24.99
C PRO A 148 15.30 -8.75 26.32
N ALA A 149 15.12 -9.63 27.30
CA ALA A 149 15.57 -9.38 28.69
C ALA A 149 17.10 -9.24 28.82
N GLU A 150 17.84 -9.87 27.91
CA GLU A 150 19.30 -9.82 27.83
C GLU A 150 19.83 -8.54 27.17
N ILE A 151 18.97 -7.80 26.45
CA ILE A 151 19.36 -6.57 25.76
C ILE A 151 19.17 -5.38 26.69
N THR A 152 20.30 -4.75 27.02
CA THR A 152 20.34 -3.48 27.79
C THR A 152 20.69 -2.28 26.91
N ASP A 153 21.06 -2.51 25.65
CA ASP A 153 21.43 -1.46 24.71
C ASP A 153 20.20 -0.75 24.16
N GLN A 154 20.12 0.56 24.38
CA GLN A 154 19.07 1.45 23.88
C GLN A 154 19.00 1.48 22.35
N GLU A 155 20.07 1.09 21.65
CA GLU A 155 20.07 0.96 20.20
C GLU A 155 19.05 -0.05 19.69
N PHE A 156 18.77 -1.14 20.42
CA PHE A 156 17.73 -2.09 20.00
C PHE A 156 16.37 -1.40 19.89
N LYS A 157 15.93 -0.75 20.98
CA LYS A 157 14.68 0.02 21.02
C LYS A 157 14.66 1.09 19.92
N SER A 158 15.77 1.77 19.71
CA SER A 158 15.85 2.87 18.76
C SER A 158 15.84 2.38 17.30
N GLN A 159 16.47 1.25 17.00
CA GLN A 159 16.56 0.72 15.65
C GLN A 159 15.32 -0.07 15.21
N THR A 160 14.52 -0.61 16.14
CA THR A 160 13.19 -1.19 15.83
C THR A 160 12.33 -0.22 15.01
N HIS A 161 12.44 1.08 15.27
CA HIS A 161 11.68 2.12 14.58
C HIS A 161 12.30 2.60 13.25
N ARG A 162 13.38 1.97 12.79
CA ARG A 162 13.95 2.18 11.44
C ARG A 162 13.38 1.22 10.40
N HIS A 163 12.62 0.20 10.83
CA HIS A 163 11.92 -0.74 9.94
C HIS A 163 12.81 -1.43 8.91
N GLN A 164 14.02 -1.81 9.32
CA GLN A 164 15.12 -2.28 8.46
C GLN A 164 14.81 -3.55 7.64
N TRP A 165 13.65 -4.18 7.85
CA TRP A 165 13.16 -5.33 7.09
C TRP A 165 12.24 -4.97 5.93
N MET A 166 11.64 -3.77 5.91
CA MET A 166 10.64 -3.39 4.89
C MET A 166 11.27 -3.27 3.50
N LEU A 167 12.46 -2.69 3.38
CA LEU A 167 13.19 -2.65 2.11
C LEU A 167 13.59 -4.06 1.62
N PRO A 168 14.13 -4.97 2.46
CA PRO A 168 14.26 -6.38 2.10
C PRO A 168 12.97 -7.05 1.60
N GLN A 169 11.81 -6.80 2.23
CA GLN A 169 10.51 -7.29 1.74
C GLN A 169 10.16 -6.73 0.36
N ALA A 170 10.43 -5.44 0.14
CA ALA A 170 10.21 -4.77 -1.15
C ALA A 170 11.08 -5.37 -2.26
N LYS A 171 12.37 -5.63 -1.96
CA LYS A 171 13.27 -6.34 -2.89
C LYS A 171 12.79 -7.76 -3.16
N ALA A 172 12.35 -8.49 -2.12
CA ALA A 172 11.85 -9.86 -2.27
C ALA A 172 10.65 -9.87 -3.20
N TYR A 173 9.66 -9.02 -2.95
CA TYR A 173 8.51 -8.83 -3.84
C TYR A 173 8.95 -8.53 -5.27
N ARG A 174 9.88 -7.60 -5.48
CA ARG A 174 10.28 -7.24 -6.84
C ARG A 174 10.91 -8.41 -7.58
N VAL A 175 11.68 -9.26 -6.90
CA VAL A 175 12.31 -10.45 -7.48
C VAL A 175 11.30 -11.56 -7.75
N ASN A 176 10.39 -11.85 -6.83
CA ASN A 176 9.54 -13.05 -6.89
C ASN A 176 8.04 -12.79 -7.16
N GLN A 177 7.63 -11.52 -7.20
CA GLN A 177 6.25 -11.06 -7.41
C GLN A 177 5.23 -11.68 -6.44
N ASN A 178 5.67 -12.07 -5.25
CA ASN A 178 4.80 -12.67 -4.24
C ASN A 178 4.15 -11.59 -3.37
N GLU A 179 2.83 -11.45 -3.51
CA GLU A 179 2.02 -10.44 -2.84
C GLU A 179 2.06 -10.52 -1.30
N LYS A 180 2.50 -11.65 -0.71
CA LYS A 180 2.65 -11.76 0.76
C LYS A 180 3.56 -10.68 1.35
N TYR A 181 4.59 -10.26 0.62
CA TYR A 181 5.55 -9.27 1.12
C TYR A 181 4.97 -7.85 1.16
N ILE A 182 4.18 -7.45 0.15
CA ILE A 182 3.50 -6.15 0.19
C ILE A 182 2.38 -6.16 1.23
N GLN A 183 1.66 -7.27 1.37
CA GLN A 183 0.63 -7.43 2.38
C GLN A 183 1.20 -7.28 3.78
N SER A 184 2.34 -7.94 4.07
CA SER A 184 3.05 -7.80 5.33
C SER A 184 3.56 -6.36 5.56
N TRP A 185 4.11 -5.70 4.53
CA TRP A 185 4.52 -4.30 4.65
C TRP A 185 3.34 -3.38 5.00
N ILE A 186 2.22 -3.50 4.27
CA ILE A 186 1.02 -2.69 4.51
C ILE A 186 0.49 -2.94 5.93
N GLU A 187 0.39 -4.19 6.36
CA GLU A 187 -0.05 -4.57 7.71
C GLU A 187 0.83 -3.94 8.78
N VAL A 188 2.14 -4.23 8.75
CA VAL A 188 3.08 -3.83 9.79
C VAL A 188 3.28 -2.31 9.83
N TYR A 189 3.38 -1.65 8.67
CA TYR A 189 3.53 -0.20 8.63
C TYR A 189 2.24 0.51 9.07
N SER A 190 1.06 0.00 8.70
CA SER A 190 -0.22 0.54 9.20
C SER A 190 -0.33 0.42 10.73
N ASP A 191 0.02 -0.75 11.28
CA ASP A 191 0.01 -0.97 12.73
C ASP A 191 0.98 0.00 13.45
N TRP A 192 2.18 0.19 12.90
CA TRP A 192 3.15 1.15 13.42
C TRP A 192 2.63 2.59 13.37
N LEU A 193 2.06 3.03 12.25
CA LEU A 193 1.49 4.38 12.09
C LEU A 193 0.34 4.64 13.06
N ASN A 194 -0.50 3.64 13.30
CA ASN A 194 -1.60 3.73 14.26
C ASN A 194 -1.10 3.76 15.71
N THR A 195 -0.03 3.03 16.02
CA THR A 195 0.57 3.00 17.36
C THR A 195 1.34 4.28 17.68
N PHE A 196 2.02 4.83 16.68
CA PHE A 196 2.90 5.99 16.84
C PHE A 196 2.58 7.09 15.81
N PRO A 197 1.46 7.82 15.97
CA PRO A 197 1.20 8.96 15.10
C PRO A 197 2.33 10.00 15.17
N CYS A 198 2.63 10.64 14.04
CA CYS A 198 3.65 11.70 13.98
C CYS A 198 3.23 12.87 14.89
N PRO A 199 4.09 13.29 15.84
CA PRO A 199 3.81 14.46 16.67
C PRO A 199 3.79 15.74 15.83
N GLU A 200 3.01 16.73 16.25
CA GLU A 200 3.04 18.07 15.68
C GLU A 200 4.19 18.88 16.29
N GLY A 201 4.96 19.59 15.45
CA GLY A 201 6.03 20.49 15.88
C GLY A 201 7.30 19.78 16.37
N THR A 202 7.93 20.32 17.42
CA THR A 202 9.18 19.80 17.98
C THR A 202 8.91 18.53 18.80
N VAL A 203 9.75 17.51 18.59
CA VAL A 203 9.63 16.18 19.16
C VAL A 203 10.52 16.02 20.39
N SER A 204 9.98 15.42 21.46
CA SER A 204 10.77 15.06 22.64
C SER A 204 11.76 13.93 22.32
N LYS A 205 12.96 13.99 22.93
CA LYS A 205 13.96 12.90 22.86
C LYS A 205 13.42 11.56 23.37
N ASP A 206 12.41 11.58 24.24
CA ASP A 206 11.78 10.38 24.80
C ASP A 206 10.87 9.67 23.79
N ALA A 207 10.42 10.38 22.75
CA ALA A 207 9.67 9.82 21.62
C ALA A 207 10.66 9.25 20.59
N VAL A 208 11.40 8.22 21.00
CA VAL A 208 12.51 7.60 20.26
C VAL A 208 12.16 7.27 18.81
N GLN A 209 10.91 6.88 18.54
CA GLN A 209 10.42 6.53 17.22
C GLN A 209 10.33 7.71 16.23
N TRP A 210 10.29 8.94 16.75
CA TRP A 210 10.19 10.20 16.00
C TRP A 210 11.39 11.15 16.23
N TYR A 211 12.38 10.74 17.02
CA TYR A 211 13.54 11.56 17.34
C TYR A 211 14.81 11.03 16.69
N GLY A 212 15.78 11.91 16.41
CA GLY A 212 17.11 11.52 15.96
C GLY A 212 17.13 10.92 14.54
N LEU A 213 17.85 9.82 14.38
CA LEU A 213 18.10 9.20 13.07
C LEU A 213 16.91 8.39 12.54
N GLN A 214 15.98 8.01 13.42
CA GLN A 214 14.87 7.11 13.11
C GLN A 214 14.00 7.60 11.95
N PRO A 215 13.41 8.81 11.99
CA PRO A 215 12.63 9.30 10.86
C PRO A 215 13.46 9.51 9.59
N ALA A 216 14.75 9.88 9.70
CA ALA A 216 15.63 10.05 8.55
C ALA A 216 15.90 8.72 7.81
N GLU A 217 16.15 7.66 8.56
CA GLU A 217 16.35 6.30 8.01
C GLU A 217 15.07 5.81 7.33
N ARG A 218 13.89 6.04 7.93
CA ARG A 218 12.62 5.69 7.29
C ARG A 218 12.41 6.47 5.99
N VAL A 219 12.64 7.78 5.94
CA VAL A 219 12.51 8.55 4.70
C VAL A 219 13.41 8.00 3.59
N LEU A 220 14.66 7.64 3.91
CA LEU A 220 15.60 7.03 2.96
C LEU A 220 15.14 5.66 2.47
N ASP A 221 14.62 4.81 3.34
CA ASP A 221 14.15 3.49 2.93
C ASP A 221 12.80 3.59 2.17
N GLN A 222 11.89 4.47 2.56
CA GLN A 222 10.55 4.58 1.96
C GLN A 222 10.60 5.08 0.51
N ILE A 223 11.56 5.94 0.14
CA ILE A 223 11.79 6.33 -1.27
C ILE A 223 12.28 5.16 -2.13
N ASP A 224 12.94 4.18 -1.52
CA ASP A 224 13.40 2.97 -2.19
C ASP A 224 12.30 1.88 -2.20
N ILE A 225 11.50 1.77 -1.12
CA ILE A 225 10.42 0.79 -0.97
C ILE A 225 9.30 1.01 -1.97
N MET A 226 8.76 2.24 -2.08
CA MET A 226 7.57 2.51 -2.91
C MET A 226 7.74 2.04 -4.36
N PRO A 227 8.84 2.36 -5.09
CA PRO A 227 9.02 1.92 -6.47
C PRO A 227 9.02 0.40 -6.67
N HIS A 228 9.46 -0.38 -5.67
CA HIS A 228 9.43 -1.84 -5.76
C HIS A 228 8.00 -2.38 -5.71
N PHE A 229 7.15 -1.78 -4.87
CA PHE A 229 5.78 -2.25 -4.62
C PHE A 229 4.70 -1.61 -5.48
N ILE A 230 4.95 -0.45 -6.09
CA ILE A 230 3.89 0.40 -6.66
C ILE A 230 3.05 -0.26 -7.77
N GLN A 231 3.60 -1.27 -8.44
CA GLN A 231 2.90 -2.02 -9.49
C GLN A 231 1.99 -3.14 -8.96
N SER A 232 2.08 -3.48 -7.67
CA SER A 232 1.17 -4.43 -7.03
C SER A 232 -0.27 -3.93 -7.07
N THR A 233 -1.21 -4.87 -7.20
CA THR A 233 -2.64 -4.60 -7.05
C THR A 233 -3.03 -4.28 -5.60
N ASN A 234 -2.24 -4.72 -4.61
CA ASN A 234 -2.41 -4.36 -3.20
C ASN A 234 -1.92 -2.93 -2.90
N PHE A 235 -1.11 -2.31 -3.77
CA PHE A 235 -0.80 -0.88 -3.67
C PHE A 235 -1.98 -0.08 -4.22
N THR A 236 -2.99 0.15 -3.38
CA THR A 236 -4.26 0.79 -3.75
C THR A 236 -4.20 2.32 -3.67
N PRO A 237 -5.18 3.05 -4.23
CA PRO A 237 -5.32 4.49 -4.03
C PRO A 237 -5.41 4.89 -2.54
N GLN A 238 -6.10 4.07 -1.74
CA GLN A 238 -6.19 4.24 -0.29
C GLN A 238 -4.81 4.14 0.35
N TRP A 239 -4.06 3.09 0.02
CA TRP A 239 -2.72 2.91 0.56
C TRP A 239 -1.77 4.03 0.13
N LEU A 240 -1.82 4.46 -1.13
CA LEU A 240 -1.06 5.62 -1.60
C LEU A 240 -1.35 6.86 -0.77
N SER A 241 -2.62 7.13 -0.45
CA SER A 241 -2.99 8.29 0.37
C SER A 241 -2.40 8.22 1.77
N THR A 242 -2.46 7.06 2.43
CA THR A 242 -1.83 6.83 3.73
C THR A 242 -0.32 6.99 3.66
N PHE A 243 0.31 6.35 2.68
CA PHE A 243 1.76 6.34 2.51
C PHE A 243 2.32 7.76 2.28
N LEU A 244 1.75 8.53 1.33
CA LEU A 244 2.27 9.86 1.01
C LEU A 244 2.07 10.86 2.15
N VAL A 245 0.96 10.77 2.89
CA VAL A 245 0.74 11.60 4.09
C VAL A 245 1.73 11.22 5.19
N ALA A 246 1.95 9.93 5.44
CA ALA A 246 2.93 9.47 6.41
C ALA A 246 4.36 9.92 6.03
N PHE A 247 4.73 9.78 4.76
CA PHE A 247 6.02 10.21 4.24
C PHE A 247 6.22 11.73 4.39
N ALA A 248 5.23 12.54 4.03
CA ALA A 248 5.29 13.99 4.21
C ALA A 248 5.45 14.37 5.69
N ASN A 249 4.74 13.70 6.60
CA ASN A 249 4.87 13.91 8.05
C ASN A 249 6.26 13.53 8.55
N GLU A 250 6.87 12.45 8.06
CA GLU A 250 8.25 12.07 8.41
C GLU A 250 9.26 13.15 7.96
N VAL A 251 9.12 13.67 6.75
CA VAL A 251 9.96 14.77 6.25
C VAL A 251 9.79 16.04 7.08
N GLU A 252 8.55 16.41 7.42
CA GLU A 252 8.28 17.59 8.25
C GLU A 252 8.76 17.41 9.69
N CYS A 253 8.68 16.20 10.24
CA CYS A 253 9.25 15.86 11.53
C CYS A 253 10.77 16.11 11.55
N ILE A 254 11.48 15.68 10.51
CA ILE A 254 12.92 15.96 10.37
C ILE A 254 13.18 17.45 10.23
N ARG A 255 12.40 18.17 9.41
CA ARG A 255 12.58 19.61 9.19
C ARG A 255 12.44 20.44 10.49
N ASN A 256 11.61 19.98 11.42
CA ASN A 256 11.31 20.68 12.67
C ASN A 256 12.28 20.37 13.83
N ASN A 257 13.22 19.42 13.67
CA ASN A 257 14.05 18.88 14.76
C ASN A 257 15.53 18.71 14.38
#